data_AF-A0A0W8E2V9-F1
#
_entry.id   AF-A0A0W8E2V9-F1
#
_cell.length_a   1.000
_cell.length_b   1.000
_cell.length_c   1.000
_cell.angle_alpha   90.00
_cell.angle_beta   90.00
_cell.angle_gamma   90.00
#
_symmetry.space_group_name_H-M   'P 1'
#
loop_
_entity.id
_entity.type
_entity.pdbx_description
1 polymer ?
#
loop_
_entity_poly.entity_id
_entity_poly.type
_entity_poly.pdbx_seq_one_letter_code
_entity_poly.pdbx_strand_id
1 'polypeptide(L)'
;MTIVDDPGQYFSSRILRLQAPYQEGRDVRILQSLLNLLPDHVTPTRLDTDGIFGFDTLRAVREFQKYFKLDSTGIVSDQTFYYLGHCSGKFSKKEPIFSSRIISSSSQGRDVQILQNRLAAYKKTFLNRPATGKYDLCTAQAVSCIQDDFSIQGEEGVVGPRTYTAILLQAPLGGRILKKGLHGLDTYFLQIYLHQLGYYDSDPNGYFSAATFKALKKFQHAADIRVDGIAGPQTFLALGNSLPFPQSHFFYHSQTGDSITSTASLFKRTEASVLQHNGLKPSHKRLKPGQLLKMPGPLAFHLLKKGDSIDGVAEKYDIDHENLLKANRLQISMGLIPGETLVLPGCQANLTGCIAYLNRRAGLIELKSIHLQDMNTRILHVFNDNDLTRLSIARNRTRLNLSTINGLHSTYDLNANRLEPLPQSRSPKNKDQLLPGSSLKIRSIIKDGRLHFSPDNSTSITADTKDLIRQFQDKHITRCLLSPDGSYMLIFASTSPARENDAYIFNAKTGQLLKIAGNSIDGLFSTDSRKFLLISRKYFGAYYPWFYTKIELFSCRGNFLSQEMLSRSAEINKDCFNSDNTSFVFAMSDPHTFYPLPDSPRYLYIKKLNSSLLLQLTSDDKPFSPVWI
;
A
#
# COMPACT_ATOMS: atom_id res chain seq x y z
N MET A 1 -6.46 28.39 19.24
CA MET A 1 -7.27 29.38 18.49
C MET A 1 -7.79 28.71 17.24
N THR A 2 -9.12 28.60 17.08
CA THR A 2 -9.74 28.21 15.81
C THR A 2 -9.49 29.35 14.82
N ILE A 3 -8.54 29.16 13.90
CA ILE A 3 -8.35 30.09 12.79
C ILE A 3 -9.68 30.17 12.05
N VAL A 4 -10.23 31.38 11.94
CA VAL A 4 -11.49 31.62 11.24
C VAL A 4 -11.27 31.33 9.76
N ASP A 5 -12.15 30.51 9.18
CA ASP A 5 -12.09 30.14 7.77
C ASP A 5 -12.57 31.33 6.91
N ASP A 6 -11.68 32.28 6.60
CA ASP A 6 -11.95 33.35 5.63
C ASP A 6 -11.91 32.76 4.19
N PRO A 7 -13.05 32.71 3.46
CA PRO A 7 -13.09 32.19 2.10
C PRO A 7 -12.26 33.01 1.10
N GLY A 8 -11.98 34.28 1.40
CA GLY A 8 -11.14 35.16 0.58
C GLY A 8 -9.63 34.93 0.77
N GLN A 9 -9.23 34.25 1.85
CA GLN A 9 -7.83 34.03 2.21
C GLN A 9 -7.34 32.65 1.76
N TYR A 10 -7.15 32.49 0.45
CA TYR A 10 -6.58 31.28 -0.14
C TYR A 10 -5.04 31.29 -0.15
N PHE A 11 -4.41 30.13 -0.37
CA PHE A 11 -2.96 30.04 -0.40
C PHE A 11 -2.40 30.84 -1.58
N SER A 12 -1.59 31.86 -1.28
CA SER A 12 -1.08 32.89 -2.20
C SER A 12 -2.03 34.03 -2.57
N SER A 13 -3.10 34.29 -1.81
CA SER A 13 -3.95 35.48 -2.02
C SER A 13 -3.26 36.80 -1.62
N ARG A 14 -2.23 36.73 -0.77
CA ARG A 14 -1.43 37.85 -0.29
C ARG A 14 0.05 37.48 -0.15
N ILE A 15 0.90 38.50 -0.07
CA ILE A 15 2.31 38.33 0.28
C ILE A 15 2.42 38.00 1.77
N LEU A 16 3.19 36.96 2.11
CA LEU A 16 3.46 36.61 3.52
C LEU A 16 4.82 37.15 3.96
N ARG A 17 4.86 37.82 5.11
CA ARG A 17 6.06 38.45 5.67
C ARG A 17 5.88 38.72 7.16
N LEU A 18 7.00 38.86 7.86
CA LEU A 18 6.97 39.39 9.21
C LEU A 18 6.53 40.86 9.18
N GLN A 19 5.47 41.20 9.92
CA GLN A 19 4.96 42.57 10.10
C GLN A 19 4.22 42.67 11.44
N ALA A 20 3.89 43.88 11.90
CA ALA A 20 3.12 44.11 13.11
C ALA A 20 1.73 44.68 12.75
N PRO A 21 0.61 44.11 13.24
CA PRO A 21 0.52 42.80 13.93
C PRO A 21 0.93 41.64 12.99
N TYR A 22 1.31 40.50 13.57
CA TYR A 22 1.70 39.32 12.80
C TYR A 22 0.59 38.90 11.84
N GLN A 23 1.00 38.39 10.67
CA GLN A 23 0.03 37.79 9.77
C GLN A 23 -0.37 36.43 10.32
N GLU A 24 -1.68 36.23 10.44
CA GLU A 24 -2.27 34.98 10.88
C GLU A 24 -3.20 34.45 9.80
N GLY A 25 -3.31 33.13 9.70
CA GLY A 25 -4.24 32.50 8.77
C GLY A 25 -3.89 31.07 8.38
N ARG A 26 -4.82 30.45 7.65
CA ARG A 26 -4.64 29.12 7.09
C ARG A 26 -3.53 29.09 6.04
N ASP A 27 -3.36 30.17 5.28
CA ASP A 27 -2.28 30.33 4.30
C ASP A 27 -0.89 30.25 4.94
N VAL A 28 -0.72 30.86 6.11
CA VAL A 28 0.50 30.76 6.93
C VAL A 28 0.69 29.32 7.45
N ARG A 29 -0.38 28.69 7.95
CA ARG A 29 -0.31 27.29 8.40
C ARG A 29 0.11 26.33 7.28
N ILE A 30 -0.44 26.53 6.07
CA ILE A 30 -0.04 25.76 4.88
C ILE A 30 1.43 25.99 4.59
N LEU A 31 1.90 27.24 4.59
CA LEU A 31 3.33 27.56 4.38
C LEU A 31 4.21 26.82 5.40
N GLN A 32 3.92 26.94 6.69
CA GLN A 32 4.68 26.28 7.77
C GLN A 32 4.71 24.76 7.57
N SER A 33 3.56 24.17 7.22
CA SER A 33 3.44 22.73 6.96
C SER A 33 4.26 22.30 5.74
N LEU A 34 4.21 23.06 4.64
CA LEU A 34 4.98 22.77 3.43
C LEU A 34 6.49 22.92 3.65
N LEU A 35 6.94 23.88 4.47
CA LEU A 35 8.34 24.02 4.85
C LEU A 35 8.80 22.82 5.70
N ASN A 36 7.97 22.35 6.63
CA ASN A 36 8.25 21.16 7.44
C ASN A 36 8.36 19.84 6.63
N LEU A 37 7.91 19.81 5.38
CA LEU A 37 8.07 18.65 4.49
C LEU A 37 9.48 18.52 3.90
N LEU A 38 10.27 19.59 3.95
CA LEU A 38 11.62 19.59 3.43
C LEU A 38 12.59 19.06 4.47
N PRO A 39 13.70 18.45 4.03
CA PRO A 39 14.71 17.93 4.94
C PRO A 39 15.44 19.07 5.65
N ASP A 40 16.01 18.77 6.82
CA ASP A 40 16.60 19.79 7.71
C ASP A 40 17.72 20.62 7.06
N HIS A 41 18.42 20.09 6.07
CA HIS A 41 19.46 20.87 5.38
C HIS A 41 18.89 21.97 4.48
N VAL A 42 17.57 21.95 4.20
CA VAL A 42 16.83 22.99 3.48
C VAL A 42 16.12 23.92 4.46
N THR A 43 15.46 23.33 5.46
CA THR A 43 14.71 24.05 6.50
C THR A 43 15.04 23.45 7.87
N PRO A 44 16.11 23.92 8.53
CA PRO A 44 16.59 23.31 9.78
C PRO A 44 15.64 23.50 10.96
N THR A 45 14.88 24.59 10.96
CA THR A 45 13.92 24.92 12.01
C THR A 45 12.62 24.17 11.75
N ARG A 46 12.30 23.20 12.62
CA ARG A 46 10.96 22.61 12.66
C ARG A 46 9.99 23.66 13.19
N LEU A 47 8.97 23.97 12.41
CA LEU A 47 7.99 25.02 12.73
C LEU A 47 6.80 24.42 13.47
N ASP A 48 6.30 25.16 14.46
CA ASP A 48 4.92 25.00 14.90
C ASP A 48 3.99 25.44 13.76
N THR A 49 3.00 24.61 13.43
CA THR A 49 2.02 24.91 12.38
C THR A 49 0.83 25.67 12.98
N ASP A 50 1.12 26.70 13.76
CA ASP A 50 0.14 27.49 14.50
C ASP A 50 -0.69 28.40 13.59
N GLY A 51 -0.17 28.74 12.41
CA GLY A 51 -0.75 29.68 11.46
C GLY A 51 -0.37 31.14 11.72
N ILE A 52 0.71 31.39 12.47
CA ILE A 52 1.22 32.73 12.81
C ILE A 52 2.58 32.95 12.14
N PHE A 53 2.70 34.02 11.33
CA PHE A 53 3.94 34.35 10.66
C PHE A 53 4.87 35.12 11.62
N GLY A 54 5.49 34.38 12.54
CA GLY A 54 6.47 34.89 13.50
C GLY A 54 7.92 34.81 13.02
N PHE A 55 8.85 35.04 13.94
CA PHE A 55 10.29 35.04 13.66
C PHE A 55 10.84 33.69 13.19
N ASP A 56 10.33 32.56 13.70
CA ASP A 56 10.77 31.23 13.25
C ASP A 56 10.29 30.93 11.83
N THR A 57 9.04 31.30 11.50
CA THR A 57 8.52 31.21 10.13
C THR A 57 9.36 32.08 9.19
N LEU A 58 9.69 33.32 9.58
CA LEU A 58 10.60 34.18 8.82
C LEU A 58 11.95 33.50 8.57
N ARG A 59 12.56 32.93 9.61
CA ARG A 59 13.86 32.23 9.52
C ARG A 59 13.78 31.05 8.55
N ALA A 60 12.77 30.19 8.68
CA ALA A 60 12.60 29.04 7.80
C ALA A 60 12.37 29.45 6.33
N VAL A 61 11.62 30.53 6.08
CA VAL A 61 11.46 31.08 4.72
C VAL A 61 12.80 31.57 4.16
N ARG A 62 13.62 32.25 4.97
CA ARG A 62 14.96 32.70 4.56
C ARG A 62 15.88 31.53 4.22
N GLU A 63 15.90 30.48 5.05
CA GLU A 63 16.71 29.29 4.78
C GLU A 63 16.26 28.57 3.50
N PHE A 64 14.95 28.40 3.31
CA PHE A 64 14.38 27.86 2.07
C PHE A 64 14.80 28.70 0.84
N GLN A 65 14.65 30.03 0.92
CA GLN A 65 15.01 30.94 -0.15
C GLN A 65 16.50 30.88 -0.46
N LYS A 66 17.35 30.96 0.57
CA LYS A 66 18.80 30.88 0.47
C LYS A 66 19.24 29.55 -0.17
N TYR A 67 18.67 28.43 0.28
CA TYR A 67 18.94 27.11 -0.28
C TYR A 67 18.68 27.11 -1.79
N PHE A 68 17.47 27.49 -2.20
CA PHE A 68 17.09 27.52 -3.61
C PHE A 68 17.61 28.73 -4.42
N LYS A 69 18.53 29.53 -3.85
CA LYS A 69 19.15 30.71 -4.48
C LYS A 69 18.14 31.77 -4.91
N LEU A 70 17.08 31.94 -4.12
CA LEU A 70 16.15 33.07 -4.18
C LEU A 70 16.67 34.22 -3.30
N ASP A 71 16.10 35.41 -3.48
CA ASP A 71 16.36 36.53 -2.56
C ASP A 71 15.88 36.16 -1.16
N SER A 72 16.81 35.95 -0.23
CA SER A 72 16.60 35.52 1.16
C SER A 72 16.02 36.63 2.06
N THR A 73 14.99 37.32 1.56
CA THR A 73 14.31 38.43 2.24
C THR A 73 13.48 37.94 3.42
N GLY A 74 12.97 36.70 3.35
CA GLY A 74 11.95 36.18 4.23
C GLY A 74 10.52 36.56 3.82
N ILE A 75 10.37 37.22 2.66
CA ILE A 75 9.07 37.57 2.07
C ILE A 75 8.65 36.46 1.11
N VAL A 76 7.44 35.93 1.30
CA VAL A 76 6.83 34.91 0.45
C VAL A 76 6.01 35.59 -0.64
N SER A 77 6.61 35.70 -1.83
CA SER A 77 5.99 36.21 -3.04
C SER A 77 5.70 35.08 -4.04
N ASP A 78 5.26 35.45 -5.25
CA ASP A 78 5.00 34.55 -6.38
C ASP A 78 6.18 33.61 -6.70
N GLN A 79 7.42 34.07 -6.56
CA GLN A 79 8.63 33.23 -6.73
C GLN A 79 8.73 32.14 -5.66
N THR A 80 8.53 32.49 -4.39
CA THR A 80 8.59 31.55 -3.26
C THR A 80 7.47 30.53 -3.36
N PHE A 81 6.23 30.96 -3.66
CA PHE A 81 5.10 30.05 -3.92
C PHE A 81 5.38 29.09 -5.06
N TYR A 82 5.98 29.57 -6.15
CA TYR A 82 6.35 28.72 -7.28
C TYR A 82 7.33 27.61 -6.88
N TYR A 83 8.34 27.91 -6.05
CA TYR A 83 9.28 26.90 -5.54
C TYR A 83 8.66 25.94 -4.51
N LEU A 84 7.57 26.34 -3.84
CA LEU A 84 6.74 25.44 -3.04
C LEU A 84 5.80 24.57 -3.89
N GLY A 85 5.88 24.64 -5.23
CA GLY A 85 5.06 23.87 -6.15
C GLY A 85 3.67 24.47 -6.40
N HIS A 86 3.50 25.77 -6.16
CA HIS A 86 2.23 26.49 -6.32
C HIS A 86 2.32 27.59 -7.38
N CYS A 87 1.59 27.45 -8.49
CA CYS A 87 1.58 28.47 -9.54
C CYS A 87 0.67 29.65 -9.18
N SER A 88 1.26 30.80 -8.85
CA SER A 88 0.55 32.05 -8.57
C SER A 88 1.23 33.26 -9.25
N GLY A 89 0.60 34.43 -9.18
CA GLY A 89 1.14 35.68 -9.74
C GLY A 89 1.53 35.54 -11.22
N LYS A 90 2.77 35.91 -11.57
CA LYS A 90 3.27 35.79 -12.95
C LYS A 90 3.28 34.36 -13.50
N PHE A 91 3.28 33.33 -12.63
CA PHE A 91 3.31 31.92 -13.03
C PHE A 91 1.94 31.31 -13.33
N SER A 92 0.85 31.96 -12.90
CA SER A 92 -0.52 31.50 -13.20
C SER A 92 -0.92 31.77 -14.65
N LYS A 93 -0.20 32.65 -15.37
CA LYS A 93 -0.51 33.06 -16.75
C LYS A 93 -1.93 33.64 -16.90
N LYS A 94 -2.40 34.39 -15.89
CA LYS A 94 -3.75 34.99 -15.83
C LYS A 94 -4.91 33.96 -15.76
N GLU A 95 -4.61 32.69 -15.49
CA GLU A 95 -5.62 31.67 -15.21
C GLU A 95 -5.97 31.65 -13.72
N PRO A 96 -7.13 31.07 -13.34
CA PRO A 96 -7.48 30.88 -11.93
C PRO A 96 -6.37 30.17 -11.16
N ILE A 97 -6.03 30.70 -9.98
CA ILE A 97 -5.00 30.14 -9.11
C ILE A 97 -5.60 28.93 -8.39
N PHE A 98 -4.84 27.84 -8.29
CA PHE A 98 -5.27 26.69 -7.50
C PHE A 98 -5.60 27.15 -6.07
N SER A 99 -6.73 26.76 -5.49
CA SER A 99 -7.29 27.25 -4.22
C SER A 99 -8.01 28.61 -4.21
N SER A 100 -8.02 29.39 -5.30
CA SER A 100 -8.64 30.73 -5.30
C SER A 100 -10.16 30.76 -5.48
N ARG A 101 -10.80 29.61 -5.73
CA ARG A 101 -12.26 29.48 -5.89
C ARG A 101 -12.71 28.08 -5.51
N ILE A 102 -14.02 27.91 -5.28
CA ILE A 102 -14.61 26.57 -5.17
C ILE A 102 -14.60 25.92 -6.56
N ILE A 103 -14.16 24.66 -6.64
CA ILE A 103 -14.18 23.87 -7.88
C ILE A 103 -15.21 22.74 -7.73
N SER A 104 -16.10 22.59 -8.72
CA SER A 104 -17.16 21.58 -8.81
C SER A 104 -17.47 21.21 -10.28
N SER A 105 -18.55 20.47 -10.55
CA SER A 105 -18.92 19.89 -11.86
C SER A 105 -18.98 20.85 -13.07
N SER A 106 -19.11 22.15 -12.85
CA SER A 106 -19.11 23.16 -13.92
C SER A 106 -17.72 23.79 -14.17
N SER A 107 -16.74 23.47 -13.34
CA SER A 107 -15.44 24.12 -13.34
C SER A 107 -14.50 23.56 -14.42
N GLN A 108 -13.75 24.46 -15.04
CA GLN A 108 -12.69 24.12 -15.99
C GLN A 108 -11.54 25.13 -15.88
N GLY A 109 -10.35 24.70 -16.28
CA GLY A 109 -9.16 25.53 -16.30
C GLY A 109 -7.92 24.81 -15.78
N ARG A 110 -6.82 25.55 -15.67
CA ARG A 110 -5.54 25.02 -15.19
C ARG A 110 -5.56 24.66 -13.70
N ASP A 111 -6.34 25.34 -12.88
CA ASP A 111 -6.58 24.96 -11.48
C ASP A 111 -7.21 23.57 -11.38
N VAL A 112 -8.17 23.24 -12.25
CA VAL A 112 -8.74 21.89 -12.38
C VAL A 112 -7.71 20.89 -12.90
N GLN A 113 -6.85 21.28 -13.84
CA GLN A 113 -5.76 20.42 -14.30
C GLN A 113 -4.75 20.13 -13.18
N ILE A 114 -4.40 21.13 -12.36
CA ILE A 114 -3.54 20.98 -11.19
C ILE A 114 -4.18 20.05 -10.17
N LEU A 115 -5.47 20.24 -9.87
CA LEU A 115 -6.23 19.32 -9.01
C LEU A 115 -6.08 17.88 -9.52
N GLN A 116 -6.39 17.65 -10.78
CA GLN A 116 -6.35 16.33 -11.40
C GLN A 116 -4.93 15.73 -11.40
N ASN A 117 -3.89 16.52 -11.69
CA ASN A 117 -2.51 16.05 -11.61
C ASN A 117 -2.13 15.63 -10.18
N ARG A 118 -2.54 16.41 -9.16
CA ARG A 118 -2.34 16.07 -7.75
C ARG A 118 -3.06 14.77 -7.36
N LEU A 119 -4.33 14.63 -7.77
CA LEU A 119 -5.11 13.41 -7.55
C LEU A 119 -4.54 12.18 -8.27
N ALA A 120 -3.98 12.37 -9.47
CA ALA A 120 -3.34 11.30 -10.25
C ALA A 120 -1.98 10.89 -9.67
N ALA A 121 -1.20 11.83 -9.13
CA ALA A 121 0.09 11.55 -8.49
C ALA A 121 -0.03 10.96 -7.09
N TYR A 122 -1.21 11.04 -6.46
CA TYR A 122 -1.44 10.45 -5.14
C TYR A 122 -1.25 8.93 -5.17
N LYS A 123 -0.66 8.36 -4.12
CA LYS A 123 -0.32 6.92 -4.01
C LYS A 123 -1.51 5.96 -4.17
N LYS A 124 -2.72 6.40 -3.76
CA LYS A 124 -3.99 5.69 -4.02
C LYS A 124 -4.64 5.99 -5.36
N THR A 125 -4.08 6.91 -6.14
CA THR A 125 -4.37 7.23 -7.56
C THR A 125 -5.86 7.29 -7.93
N PHE A 126 -6.67 7.99 -7.14
CA PHE A 126 -8.13 7.95 -7.29
C PHE A 126 -8.66 8.43 -8.64
N LEU A 127 -7.95 9.33 -9.33
CA LEU A 127 -8.39 9.83 -10.64
C LEU A 127 -8.20 8.79 -11.76
N ASN A 128 -7.09 8.04 -11.71
CA ASN A 128 -6.75 6.97 -12.65
C ASN A 128 -6.84 7.34 -14.14
N ARG A 129 -6.45 8.57 -14.49
CA ARG A 129 -6.30 9.02 -15.87
C ARG A 129 -5.50 10.34 -15.90
N PRO A 130 -4.96 10.74 -17.07
CA PRO A 130 -4.30 12.03 -17.19
C PRO A 130 -5.27 13.20 -16.98
N ALA A 131 -4.75 14.31 -16.46
CA ALA A 131 -5.53 15.53 -16.26
C ALA A 131 -6.02 16.13 -17.59
N THR A 132 -7.30 16.51 -17.62
CA THR A 132 -8.01 17.09 -18.77
C THR A 132 -8.30 18.57 -18.61
N GLY A 133 -8.26 19.10 -17.38
CA GLY A 133 -8.65 20.47 -17.06
C GLY A 133 -10.17 20.69 -17.00
N LYS A 134 -10.98 19.63 -17.10
CA LYS A 134 -12.45 19.67 -16.97
C LYS A 134 -12.91 18.86 -15.76
N TYR A 135 -13.74 19.43 -14.91
CA TYR A 135 -14.23 18.77 -13.71
C TYR A 135 -15.45 17.90 -14.03
N ASP A 136 -15.22 16.60 -14.20
CA ASP A 136 -16.26 15.63 -14.50
C ASP A 136 -16.50 14.65 -13.33
N LEU A 137 -17.35 13.65 -13.55
CA LEU A 137 -17.71 12.64 -12.55
C LEU A 137 -16.50 11.87 -12.00
N CYS A 138 -15.50 11.57 -12.83
CA CYS A 138 -14.27 10.90 -12.36
C CYS A 138 -13.48 11.80 -11.40
N THR A 139 -13.46 13.11 -11.68
CA THR A 139 -12.81 14.09 -10.79
C THR A 139 -13.58 14.22 -9.49
N ALA A 140 -14.91 14.32 -9.56
CA ALA A 140 -15.78 14.38 -8.37
C ALA A 140 -15.61 13.14 -7.48
N GLN A 141 -15.62 11.95 -8.05
CA GLN A 141 -15.40 10.69 -7.33
C GLN A 141 -14.00 10.63 -6.69
N ALA A 142 -12.97 11.06 -7.40
CA ALA A 142 -11.61 11.11 -6.87
C ALA A 142 -11.47 12.11 -5.70
N VAL A 143 -12.16 13.25 -5.78
CA VAL A 143 -12.25 14.23 -4.70
C VAL A 143 -13.00 13.64 -3.50
N SER A 144 -14.14 12.98 -3.71
CA SER A 144 -14.88 12.28 -2.64
C SER A 144 -14.00 11.24 -1.93
N CYS A 145 -13.25 10.43 -2.68
CA CYS A 145 -12.32 9.44 -2.10
C CYS A 145 -11.23 10.12 -1.24
N ILE A 146 -10.68 11.25 -1.68
CA ILE A 146 -9.71 12.05 -0.89
C ILE A 146 -10.36 12.63 0.37
N GLN A 147 -11.59 13.14 0.25
CA GLN A 147 -12.30 13.73 1.39
C GLN A 147 -12.62 12.68 2.44
N ASP A 148 -13.04 11.48 2.04
CA ASP A 148 -13.26 10.35 2.96
C ASP A 148 -11.94 9.90 3.62
N ASP A 149 -10.89 9.69 2.81
CA ASP A 149 -9.54 9.32 3.28
C ASP A 149 -9.05 10.28 4.38
N PHE A 150 -9.20 11.59 4.18
CA PHE A 150 -8.72 12.60 5.12
C PHE A 150 -9.81 13.08 6.10
N SER A 151 -10.99 12.44 6.10
CA SER A 151 -12.15 12.82 6.92
C SER A 151 -12.48 14.33 6.87
N ILE A 152 -12.37 14.90 5.67
CA ILE A 152 -12.58 16.32 5.40
C ILE A 152 -14.06 16.63 5.51
N GLN A 153 -14.39 17.56 6.40
CA GLN A 153 -15.74 18.10 6.51
C GLN A 153 -16.01 19.07 5.33
N GLY A 154 -17.12 18.88 4.63
CA GLY A 154 -17.53 19.71 3.50
C GLY A 154 -18.50 18.98 2.57
N GLU A 155 -18.86 19.63 1.47
CA GLU A 155 -19.67 19.03 0.42
C GLU A 155 -18.86 17.97 -0.35
N GLU A 156 -19.45 16.77 -0.50
CA GLU A 156 -18.81 15.63 -1.15
C GLU A 156 -18.56 15.91 -2.64
N GLY A 157 -17.34 15.60 -3.10
CA GLY A 157 -16.98 15.79 -4.49
C GLY A 157 -16.90 17.27 -4.92
N VAL A 158 -16.86 18.21 -3.97
CA VAL A 158 -16.63 19.65 -4.20
C VAL A 158 -15.35 20.10 -3.49
N VAL A 159 -14.52 20.87 -4.20
CA VAL A 159 -13.22 21.31 -3.70
C VAL A 159 -13.34 22.70 -3.09
N GLY A 160 -13.51 22.74 -1.76
CA GLY A 160 -13.44 23.94 -0.94
C GLY A 160 -12.09 24.12 -0.23
N PRO A 161 -11.93 25.16 0.62
CA PRO A 161 -10.67 25.50 1.27
C PRO A 161 -10.02 24.37 2.11
N ARG A 162 -10.83 23.55 2.78
CA ARG A 162 -10.34 22.39 3.55
C ARG A 162 -9.82 21.29 2.63
N THR A 163 -10.53 21.00 1.54
CA THR A 163 -10.08 20.07 0.50
C THR A 163 -8.78 20.55 -0.15
N TYR A 164 -8.65 21.85 -0.45
CA TYR A 164 -7.39 22.41 -0.96
C TYR A 164 -6.23 22.25 0.02
N THR A 165 -6.46 22.52 1.30
CA THR A 165 -5.44 22.35 2.35
C THR A 165 -4.94 20.90 2.35
N ALA A 166 -5.85 19.94 2.43
CA ALA A 166 -5.48 18.53 2.42
C ALA A 166 -4.73 18.13 1.14
N ILE A 167 -5.16 18.60 -0.04
CA ILE A 167 -4.51 18.27 -1.31
C ILE A 167 -3.13 18.93 -1.46
N LEU A 168 -2.97 20.20 -1.09
CA LEU A 168 -1.68 20.89 -1.11
C LEU A 168 -0.66 20.18 -0.23
N LEU A 169 -1.14 19.69 0.90
CA LEU A 169 -0.34 19.01 1.88
C LEU A 169 -0.04 17.55 1.43
N GLN A 170 -1.07 16.73 1.19
CA GLN A 170 -0.93 15.28 1.01
C GLN A 170 -0.57 14.84 -0.41
N ALA A 171 -0.71 15.73 -1.41
CA ALA A 171 -0.38 15.46 -2.81
C ALA A 171 0.55 16.55 -3.36
N PRO A 172 1.84 16.56 -2.98
CA PRO A 172 2.77 17.65 -3.30
C PRO A 172 3.15 17.74 -4.79
N LEU A 173 3.02 16.65 -5.55
CA LEU A 173 3.25 16.62 -7.00
C LEU A 173 2.03 17.09 -7.79
N GLY A 174 2.25 17.63 -9.00
CA GLY A 174 1.17 17.98 -9.93
C GLY A 174 0.79 19.46 -9.95
N GLY A 175 1.35 20.28 -9.05
CA GLY A 175 1.21 21.73 -9.07
C GLY A 175 1.95 22.43 -10.22
N ARG A 176 3.04 21.84 -10.69
CA ARG A 176 3.85 22.31 -11.82
C ARG A 176 4.20 21.16 -12.76
N ILE A 177 4.44 21.47 -14.03
CA ILE A 177 5.07 20.54 -14.96
C ILE A 177 6.59 20.60 -14.70
N LEU A 178 7.18 19.47 -14.30
CA LEU A 178 8.60 19.44 -13.91
C LEU A 178 9.48 19.05 -15.09
N LYS A 179 10.60 19.77 -15.25
CA LYS A 179 11.61 19.52 -16.28
C LYS A 179 12.99 19.91 -15.77
N LYS A 180 14.04 19.46 -16.46
CA LYS A 180 15.43 19.78 -16.12
C LYS A 180 15.62 21.30 -15.92
N GLY A 181 16.28 21.65 -14.82
CA GLY A 181 16.48 23.04 -14.39
C GLY A 181 15.42 23.61 -13.46
N LEU A 182 14.27 22.94 -13.26
CA LEU A 182 13.33 23.33 -12.21
C LEU A 182 13.75 22.84 -10.83
N HIS A 183 13.40 23.60 -9.80
CA HIS A 183 13.76 23.32 -8.42
C HIS A 183 12.58 23.60 -7.49
N GLY A 184 12.54 22.93 -6.34
CA GLY A 184 11.55 23.17 -5.30
C GLY A 184 11.04 21.91 -4.61
N LEU A 185 9.97 22.09 -3.83
CA LEU A 185 9.33 21.06 -3.01
C LEU A 185 8.82 19.88 -3.83
N ASP A 186 8.07 20.14 -4.89
CA ASP A 186 7.56 19.10 -5.80
C ASP A 186 8.70 18.32 -6.49
N THR A 187 9.83 18.95 -6.77
CA THR A 187 11.01 18.29 -7.35
C THR A 187 11.66 17.35 -6.34
N TYR A 188 11.67 17.72 -5.07
CA TYR A 188 12.15 16.87 -3.98
C TYR A 188 11.26 15.62 -3.84
N PHE A 189 9.94 15.77 -3.87
CA PHE A 189 9.02 14.63 -3.86
C PHE A 189 9.11 13.75 -5.11
N LEU A 190 9.34 14.34 -6.30
CA LEU A 190 9.62 13.56 -7.51
C LEU A 190 10.84 12.66 -7.32
N GLN A 191 11.92 13.19 -6.73
CA GLN A 191 13.12 12.42 -6.44
C GLN A 191 12.88 11.33 -5.40
N ILE A 192 12.10 11.60 -4.33
CA ILE A 192 11.70 10.56 -3.37
C ILE A 192 10.96 9.43 -4.07
N TYR A 193 9.97 9.73 -4.90
CA TYR A 193 9.18 8.70 -5.58
C TYR A 193 10.03 7.90 -6.56
N LEU A 194 10.90 8.56 -7.33
CA LEU A 194 11.84 7.86 -8.21
C LEU A 194 12.86 7.01 -7.43
N HIS A 195 13.27 7.44 -6.23
CA HIS A 195 14.17 6.67 -5.37
C HIS A 195 13.48 5.42 -4.82
N GLN A 196 12.28 5.57 -4.27
CA GLN A 196 11.46 4.46 -3.75
C GLN A 196 11.16 3.42 -4.84
N LEU A 197 11.01 3.85 -6.08
CA LEU A 197 10.80 2.99 -7.25
C LEU A 197 12.12 2.43 -7.85
N GLY A 198 13.29 2.77 -7.28
CA GLY A 198 14.59 2.25 -7.71
C GLY A 198 15.18 2.90 -8.98
N TYR A 199 14.68 4.05 -9.40
CA TYR A 199 15.17 4.78 -10.59
C TYR A 199 16.16 5.91 -10.27
N TYR A 200 16.24 6.37 -9.01
CA TYR A 200 17.07 7.48 -8.57
C TYR A 200 18.02 7.08 -7.44
N ASP A 201 19.32 7.03 -7.73
CA ASP A 201 20.35 6.47 -6.84
C ASP A 201 21.04 7.52 -5.95
N SER A 202 20.50 8.74 -5.88
CA SER A 202 21.10 9.86 -5.13
C SER A 202 20.17 10.37 -4.04
N ASP A 203 20.70 11.17 -3.12
CA ASP A 203 19.89 11.83 -2.10
C ASP A 203 18.92 12.85 -2.76
N PRO A 204 17.62 12.81 -2.43
CA PRO A 204 16.68 13.84 -2.86
C PRO A 204 17.08 15.22 -2.32
N ASN A 205 17.09 16.23 -3.19
CA ASN A 205 17.58 17.57 -2.86
C ASN A 205 16.72 18.70 -3.45
N GLY A 206 15.66 18.38 -4.19
CA GLY A 206 14.79 19.39 -4.80
C GLY A 206 15.36 20.09 -6.04
N TYR A 207 16.53 19.67 -6.56
CA TYR A 207 17.07 20.18 -7.82
C TYR A 207 16.88 19.18 -8.95
N PHE A 208 16.15 19.55 -10.00
CA PHE A 208 15.98 18.74 -11.20
C PHE A 208 17.24 18.81 -12.07
N SER A 209 18.26 18.06 -11.64
CA SER A 209 19.57 17.97 -12.28
C SER A 209 19.59 16.95 -13.43
N ALA A 210 20.77 16.71 -14.00
CA ALA A 210 20.96 15.64 -14.98
C ALA A 210 20.66 14.23 -14.40
N ALA A 211 20.91 14.02 -13.11
CA ALA A 211 20.60 12.75 -12.44
C ALA A 211 19.08 12.53 -12.36
N THR A 212 18.32 13.54 -11.94
CA THR A 212 16.85 13.49 -11.91
C THR A 212 16.27 13.27 -13.31
N PHE A 213 16.82 13.96 -14.32
CA PHE A 213 16.41 13.77 -15.71
C PHE A 213 16.65 12.34 -16.21
N LYS A 214 17.82 11.76 -15.92
CA LYS A 214 18.15 10.37 -16.27
C LYS A 214 17.21 9.38 -15.57
N ALA A 215 17.00 9.55 -14.27
CA ALA A 215 16.08 8.72 -13.49
C ALA A 215 14.65 8.77 -14.04
N LEU A 216 14.16 9.98 -14.36
CA LEU A 216 12.82 10.15 -14.90
C LEU A 216 12.66 9.46 -16.26
N LYS A 217 13.64 9.57 -17.16
CA LYS A 217 13.59 8.86 -18.45
C LYS A 217 13.60 7.34 -18.28
N LYS A 218 14.37 6.79 -17.33
CA LYS A 218 14.32 5.35 -17.01
C LYS A 218 12.92 4.93 -16.55
N PHE A 219 12.31 5.70 -15.65
CA PHE A 219 10.95 5.46 -15.18
C PHE A 219 9.93 5.54 -16.32
N GLN A 220 9.96 6.60 -17.13
CA GLN A 220 9.05 6.77 -18.28
C GLN A 220 9.16 5.61 -19.28
N HIS A 221 10.37 5.14 -19.55
CA HIS A 221 10.60 3.96 -20.40
C HIS A 221 10.00 2.70 -19.78
N ALA A 222 10.21 2.46 -18.49
CA ALA A 222 9.66 1.29 -17.80
C ALA A 222 8.13 1.34 -17.68
N ALA A 223 7.56 2.53 -17.54
CA ALA A 223 6.12 2.75 -17.46
C ALA A 223 5.41 2.76 -18.83
N ASP A 224 6.15 2.55 -19.92
CA ASP A 224 5.65 2.59 -21.30
C ASP A 224 4.88 3.88 -21.64
N ILE A 225 5.47 5.03 -21.28
CA ILE A 225 4.95 6.35 -21.62
C ILE A 225 6.01 7.15 -22.40
N ARG A 226 5.61 8.31 -22.93
CA ARG A 226 6.53 9.19 -23.67
C ARG A 226 7.78 9.51 -22.84
N VAL A 227 8.96 9.19 -23.39
CA VAL A 227 10.26 9.34 -22.73
C VAL A 227 10.91 10.70 -23.03
N ASP A 228 10.28 11.79 -22.59
CA ASP A 228 10.72 13.17 -22.82
C ASP A 228 11.50 13.79 -21.64
N GLY A 229 11.56 13.11 -20.49
CA GLY A 229 12.16 13.62 -19.26
C GLY A 229 11.42 14.81 -18.66
N ILE A 230 10.13 14.94 -18.94
CA ILE A 230 9.22 15.95 -18.38
C ILE A 230 8.16 15.24 -17.53
N ALA A 231 8.04 15.62 -16.26
CA ALA A 231 6.94 15.13 -15.42
C ALA A 231 5.68 15.96 -15.67
N GLY A 232 4.82 15.45 -16.57
CA GLY A 232 3.50 15.99 -16.87
C GLY A 232 2.36 15.01 -16.53
N PRO A 233 1.12 15.25 -17.02
CA PRO A 233 -0.06 14.47 -16.61
C PRO A 233 0.08 12.94 -16.73
N GLN A 234 0.68 12.44 -17.82
CA GLN A 234 0.92 11.00 -17.98
C GLN A 234 1.94 10.46 -16.98
N THR A 235 3.00 11.22 -16.70
CA THR A 235 4.02 10.84 -15.73
C THR A 235 3.48 10.86 -14.31
N PHE A 236 2.67 11.87 -13.94
CA PHE A 236 2.03 11.92 -12.63
C PHE A 236 1.10 10.74 -12.39
N LEU A 237 0.27 10.40 -13.39
CA LEU A 237 -0.56 9.20 -13.34
C LEU A 237 0.30 7.94 -13.18
N ALA A 238 1.35 7.79 -13.99
CA ALA A 238 2.22 6.61 -13.94
C ALA A 238 2.91 6.48 -12.57
N LEU A 239 3.39 7.60 -12.00
CA LEU A 239 4.01 7.62 -10.67
C LEU A 239 3.00 7.17 -9.61
N GLY A 240 1.82 7.79 -9.58
CA GLY A 240 0.74 7.38 -8.69
C GLY A 240 0.47 5.88 -8.84
N ASN A 241 0.29 5.41 -10.07
CA ASN A 241 0.07 4.00 -10.42
C ASN A 241 1.26 3.06 -10.17
N SER A 242 2.43 3.54 -9.78
CA SER A 242 3.59 2.68 -9.50
C SER A 242 3.94 2.65 -8.02
N LEU A 243 3.51 3.64 -7.24
CA LEU A 243 3.83 3.72 -5.83
C LEU A 243 3.11 2.60 -5.04
N PRO A 244 3.83 1.85 -4.20
CA PRO A 244 3.24 0.78 -3.42
C PRO A 244 2.27 1.36 -2.38
N PHE A 245 1.16 0.63 -2.17
CA PHE A 245 0.20 0.93 -1.10
C PHE A 245 -0.28 -0.38 -0.45
N PRO A 246 -0.18 -0.49 0.90
CA PRO A 246 0.66 0.37 1.74
C PRO A 246 2.13 0.26 1.32
N GLN A 247 2.98 1.15 1.83
CA GLN A 247 4.40 1.10 1.50
C GLN A 247 4.99 -0.24 1.97
N SER A 248 5.49 -1.02 1.01
CA SER A 248 6.16 -2.29 1.23
C SER A 248 7.60 -2.11 1.72
N HIS A 249 8.18 -0.97 1.38
CA HIS A 249 9.51 -0.55 1.74
C HIS A 249 9.43 0.61 2.72
N PHE A 250 10.13 0.47 3.84
CA PHE A 250 10.29 1.57 4.77
C PHE A 250 11.65 2.24 4.57
N PHE A 251 11.60 3.53 4.22
CA PHE A 251 12.77 4.39 4.13
C PHE A 251 12.78 5.34 5.33
N TYR A 252 13.78 5.22 6.18
CA TYR A 252 14.04 6.19 7.23
C TYR A 252 14.64 7.45 6.62
N HIS A 253 14.09 8.60 6.99
CA HIS A 253 14.60 9.92 6.60
C HIS A 253 15.52 10.43 7.69
N SER A 254 16.82 10.45 7.43
CA SER A 254 17.79 10.94 8.41
C SER A 254 17.55 12.42 8.73
N GLN A 255 17.76 12.73 10.00
CA GLN A 255 17.60 14.06 10.56
C GLN A 255 18.96 14.64 10.96
N THR A 256 18.97 15.92 11.30
CA THR A 256 20.19 16.56 11.81
C THR A 256 20.68 15.85 13.06
N GLY A 257 21.97 15.47 13.06
CA GLY A 257 22.61 14.76 14.17
C GLY A 257 22.51 13.23 14.10
N ASP A 258 21.77 12.67 13.13
CA ASP A 258 21.67 11.22 13.00
C ASP A 258 22.99 10.55 12.57
N SER A 259 23.18 9.35 13.08
CA SER A 259 24.26 8.42 12.75
C SER A 259 23.68 7.04 12.48
N ILE A 260 24.48 6.18 11.85
CA ILE A 260 24.10 4.77 11.68
C ILE A 260 23.81 4.12 13.04
N THR A 261 24.60 4.43 14.07
CA THR A 261 24.42 3.89 15.43
C THR A 261 23.08 4.31 16.02
N SER A 262 22.76 5.60 16.01
CA SER A 262 21.50 6.11 16.60
C SER A 262 20.28 5.59 15.84
N THR A 263 20.34 5.51 14.50
CA THR A 263 19.25 4.97 13.69
C THR A 263 19.10 3.46 13.89
N ALA A 264 20.20 2.70 13.92
CA ALA A 264 20.15 1.26 14.18
C ALA A 264 19.54 0.97 15.56
N SER A 265 19.95 1.70 16.60
CA SER A 265 19.37 1.60 17.94
C SER A 265 17.88 1.93 17.99
N LEU A 266 17.43 2.99 17.30
CA LEU A 266 16.01 3.37 17.21
C LEU A 266 15.13 2.20 16.72
N PHE A 267 15.60 1.47 15.72
CA PHE A 267 14.87 0.32 15.15
C PHE A 267 15.24 -1.02 15.78
N LYS A 268 16.10 -1.05 16.81
CA LYS A 268 16.69 -2.27 17.39
C LYS A 268 17.32 -3.19 16.32
N ARG A 269 18.10 -2.60 15.41
CA ARG A 269 18.87 -3.30 14.35
C ARG A 269 20.37 -3.17 14.62
N THR A 270 21.17 -4.00 13.97
CA THR A 270 22.63 -3.89 14.03
C THR A 270 23.13 -2.88 12.99
N GLU A 271 24.20 -2.15 13.31
CA GLU A 271 24.82 -1.23 12.35
C GLU A 271 25.24 -1.95 11.06
N ALA A 272 25.80 -3.15 11.19
CA ALA A 272 26.23 -3.96 10.06
C ALA A 272 25.06 -4.28 9.11
N SER A 273 23.90 -4.64 9.66
CA SER A 273 22.70 -4.93 8.86
C SER A 273 22.19 -3.69 8.15
N VAL A 274 22.12 -2.53 8.83
CA VAL A 274 21.68 -1.26 8.21
C VAL A 274 22.64 -0.85 7.08
N LEU A 275 23.95 -0.92 7.32
CA LEU A 275 24.96 -0.57 6.32
C LEU A 275 24.89 -1.49 5.09
N GLN A 276 24.87 -2.81 5.32
CA GLN A 276 24.80 -3.81 4.24
C GLN A 276 23.54 -3.61 3.38
N HIS A 277 22.38 -3.42 4.01
CA HIS A 277 21.10 -3.28 3.31
C HIS A 277 21.01 -1.97 2.49
N ASN A 278 21.85 -0.99 2.78
CA ASN A 278 21.97 0.27 2.03
C ASN A 278 23.19 0.34 1.11
N GLY A 279 23.98 -0.74 1.00
CA GLY A 279 25.22 -0.74 0.21
C GLY A 279 26.29 0.23 0.73
N LEU A 280 26.24 0.59 2.02
CA LEU A 280 27.14 1.54 2.66
C LEU A 280 28.35 0.83 3.26
N LYS A 281 29.51 1.48 3.20
CA LYS A 281 30.77 0.95 3.77
C LYS A 281 30.74 1.00 5.31
N PRO A 282 31.45 0.09 6.01
CA PRO A 282 31.58 0.11 7.47
C PRO A 282 32.01 1.45 8.10
N SER A 283 32.80 2.24 7.37
CA SER A 283 33.27 3.57 7.79
C SER A 283 32.22 4.69 7.67
N HIS A 284 31.07 4.42 7.05
CA HIS A 284 30.01 5.40 6.87
C HIS A 284 29.20 5.55 8.16
N LYS A 285 29.70 6.34 9.12
CA LYS A 285 29.04 6.50 10.43
C LYS A 285 28.08 7.68 10.54
N ARG A 286 28.34 8.75 9.80
CA ARG A 286 27.53 9.98 9.81
C ARG A 286 26.55 9.99 8.65
N LEU A 287 25.31 10.36 8.93
CA LEU A 287 24.26 10.51 7.93
C LEU A 287 24.11 11.98 7.56
N LYS A 288 23.90 12.26 6.27
CA LYS A 288 23.51 13.61 5.84
C LYS A 288 22.03 13.80 6.20
N PRO A 289 21.57 14.97 6.65
CA PRO A 289 20.14 15.21 6.81
C PRO A 289 19.42 15.00 5.47
N GLY A 290 18.23 14.37 5.52
CA GLY A 290 17.43 14.04 4.33
C GLY A 290 17.89 12.81 3.53
N GLN A 291 19.00 12.17 3.91
CA GLN A 291 19.43 10.89 3.33
C GLN A 291 18.38 9.81 3.60
N LEU A 292 18.05 9.04 2.57
CA LEU A 292 17.11 7.93 2.68
C LEU A 292 17.85 6.65 3.02
N LEU A 293 17.45 6.00 4.12
CA LEU A 293 17.95 4.69 4.50
C LEU A 293 16.83 3.66 4.40
N LYS A 294 16.98 2.69 3.49
CA LYS A 294 16.15 1.49 3.47
C LYS A 294 16.40 0.72 4.77
N MET A 295 15.37 0.48 5.57
CA MET A 295 15.55 -0.19 6.86
C MET A 295 15.41 -1.71 6.71
N PRO A 296 16.36 -2.51 7.24
CA PRO A 296 16.29 -3.96 7.18
C PRO A 296 15.14 -4.50 8.05
N GLY A 297 14.49 -5.56 7.54
CA GLY A 297 13.45 -6.29 8.24
C GLY A 297 13.97 -7.14 9.41
N PRO A 298 13.07 -7.72 10.22
CA PRO A 298 11.62 -7.52 10.17
C PRO A 298 11.24 -6.08 10.59
N LEU A 299 10.03 -5.63 10.29
CA LEU A 299 9.54 -4.33 10.77
C LEU A 299 8.10 -4.47 11.26
N ALA A 300 7.78 -3.76 12.34
CA ALA A 300 6.43 -3.68 12.85
C ALA A 300 5.79 -2.37 12.40
N PHE A 301 4.53 -2.47 12.01
CA PHE A 301 3.72 -1.35 11.56
C PHE A 301 2.37 -1.34 12.26
N HIS A 302 1.84 -0.14 12.44
CA HIS A 302 0.46 0.08 12.78
C HIS A 302 -0.31 0.49 11.52
N LEU A 303 -1.28 -0.32 11.12
CA LEU A 303 -2.24 0.02 10.08
C LEU A 303 -3.24 1.05 10.62
N LEU A 304 -3.09 2.29 10.16
CA LEU A 304 -3.85 3.43 10.63
C LEU A 304 -5.35 3.26 10.35
N LYS A 305 -6.15 3.65 11.32
CA LYS A 305 -7.60 3.68 11.32
C LYS A 305 -8.08 5.11 11.55
N LYS A 306 -9.33 5.36 11.20
CA LYS A 306 -9.99 6.64 11.46
C LYS A 306 -10.02 6.89 12.98
N GLY A 307 -9.51 8.05 13.39
CA GLY A 307 -9.44 8.46 14.79
C GLY A 307 -8.14 8.14 15.51
N ASP A 308 -7.20 7.43 14.87
CA ASP A 308 -5.87 7.23 15.47
C ASP A 308 -5.14 8.56 15.67
N SER A 309 -4.33 8.63 16.72
CA SER A 309 -3.43 9.73 17.04
C SER A 309 -2.02 9.19 17.33
N ILE A 310 -1.00 10.04 17.24
CA ILE A 310 0.37 9.65 17.58
C ILE A 310 0.47 9.21 19.03
N ASP A 311 -0.11 9.99 19.95
CA ASP A 311 -0.12 9.67 21.38
C ASP A 311 -0.81 8.35 21.66
N GLY A 312 -1.97 8.11 21.05
CA GLY A 312 -2.71 6.87 21.24
C GLY A 312 -1.98 5.64 20.68
N VAL A 313 -1.23 5.80 19.58
CA VAL A 313 -0.39 4.72 19.05
C VAL A 313 0.87 4.52 19.90
N ALA A 314 1.54 5.59 20.31
CA ALA A 314 2.71 5.56 21.19
C ALA A 314 2.40 4.82 22.51
N GLU A 315 1.33 5.22 23.19
CA GLU A 315 0.87 4.59 24.43
C GLU A 315 0.51 3.11 24.22
N LYS A 316 -0.22 2.80 23.14
CA LYS A 316 -0.67 1.42 22.85
C LYS A 316 0.46 0.41 22.69
N TYR A 317 1.61 0.84 22.16
CA TYR A 317 2.75 -0.05 21.89
C TYR A 317 3.94 0.21 22.82
N ASP A 318 3.78 1.06 23.84
CA ASP A 318 4.85 1.47 24.75
C ASP A 318 6.09 1.99 24.00
N ILE A 319 5.85 2.92 23.07
CA ILE A 319 6.88 3.58 22.26
C ILE A 319 6.93 5.04 22.68
N ASP A 320 8.12 5.55 22.96
CA ASP A 320 8.33 6.96 23.22
C ASP A 320 7.81 7.85 22.06
N HIS A 321 7.09 8.91 22.42
CA HIS A 321 6.43 9.80 21.46
C HIS A 321 7.41 10.39 20.46
N GLU A 322 8.57 10.87 20.93
CA GLU A 322 9.59 11.48 20.07
C GLU A 322 10.23 10.44 19.15
N ASN A 323 10.49 9.23 19.62
CA ASN A 323 10.98 8.14 18.79
C ASN A 323 9.99 7.76 17.68
N LEU A 324 8.68 7.72 17.98
CA LEU A 324 7.64 7.43 17.00
C LEU A 324 7.54 8.54 15.94
N LEU A 325 7.56 9.80 16.36
CA LEU A 325 7.63 10.96 15.47
C LEU A 325 8.90 10.93 14.60
N LYS A 326 10.04 10.67 15.23
CA LYS A 326 11.35 10.65 14.58
C LYS A 326 11.40 9.61 13.47
N ALA A 327 10.88 8.40 13.72
CA ALA A 327 10.84 7.34 12.72
C ALA A 327 9.95 7.70 11.51
N ASN A 328 8.83 8.40 11.72
CA ASN A 328 7.79 8.58 10.69
C ASN A 328 7.70 10.00 10.09
N ARG A 329 8.69 10.87 10.37
CA ARG A 329 8.67 12.34 10.22
C ARG A 329 8.05 12.91 8.93
N LEU A 330 8.12 12.23 7.79
CA LEU A 330 7.50 12.70 6.54
C LEU A 330 6.00 12.42 6.40
N GLN A 331 5.45 11.44 7.12
CA GLN A 331 4.05 11.05 6.99
C GLN A 331 3.14 11.80 7.98
N ILE A 332 3.65 12.15 9.17
CA ILE A 332 2.81 12.64 10.28
C ILE A 332 2.50 14.13 10.21
N SER A 333 3.39 14.97 9.65
CA SER A 333 3.20 16.43 9.61
C SER A 333 1.91 16.89 8.91
N MET A 334 1.22 15.96 8.26
CA MET A 334 0.05 16.17 7.40
C MET A 334 -1.24 15.56 7.99
N GLY A 335 -1.13 14.99 9.19
CA GLY A 335 -2.17 14.17 9.81
C GLY A 335 -2.06 12.70 9.40
N LEU A 336 -2.57 11.81 10.26
CA LEU A 336 -2.59 10.38 10.04
C LEU A 336 -3.67 10.01 8.99
N ILE A 337 -3.29 9.15 8.03
CA ILE A 337 -4.16 8.74 6.93
C ILE A 337 -4.64 7.30 7.18
N PRO A 338 -5.94 7.06 7.35
CA PRO A 338 -6.50 5.71 7.42
C PRO A 338 -6.07 4.81 6.25
N GLY A 339 -5.68 3.58 6.59
CA GLY A 339 -5.20 2.56 5.66
C GLY A 339 -3.69 2.64 5.35
N GLU A 340 -2.99 3.68 5.77
CA GLU A 340 -1.52 3.73 5.70
C GLU A 340 -0.87 3.01 6.87
N THR A 341 0.44 2.79 6.76
CA THR A 341 1.25 2.13 7.79
C THR A 341 2.16 3.12 8.48
N LEU A 342 2.05 3.21 9.81
CA LEU A 342 3.00 3.89 10.67
C LEU A 342 4.03 2.88 11.17
N VAL A 343 5.33 3.11 10.94
CA VAL A 343 6.35 2.19 11.48
C VAL A 343 6.39 2.33 13.00
N LEU A 344 6.54 1.20 13.69
CA LEU A 344 6.66 1.10 15.14
C LEU A 344 8.14 0.82 15.48
N PRO A 345 8.98 1.86 15.66
CA PRO A 345 10.42 1.69 15.84
C PRO A 345 10.71 0.86 17.10
N GLY A 346 11.52 -0.18 16.96
CA GLY A 346 11.93 -1.04 18.08
C GLY A 346 10.81 -1.90 18.67
N CYS A 347 9.61 -1.89 18.10
CA CYS A 347 8.53 -2.79 18.49
C CYS A 347 8.89 -4.22 18.06
N GLN A 348 8.99 -5.12 19.03
CA GLN A 348 9.18 -6.55 18.79
C GLN A 348 7.85 -7.24 19.04
N ALA A 349 7.35 -7.95 18.02
CA ALA A 349 6.22 -8.83 18.21
C ALA A 349 6.71 -10.18 18.76
N ASN A 350 6.08 -10.67 19.82
CA ASN A 350 6.30 -12.02 20.30
C ASN A 350 5.61 -13.01 19.33
N LEU A 351 6.35 -13.40 18.29
CA LEU A 351 5.89 -14.33 17.28
C LEU A 351 6.43 -15.73 17.58
N THR A 352 5.60 -16.74 17.35
CA THR A 352 5.94 -18.15 17.61
C THR A 352 5.61 -19.01 16.40
N GLY A 353 6.32 -20.12 16.25
CA GLY A 353 6.15 -21.04 15.12
C GLY A 353 7.08 -20.72 13.94
N CYS A 354 6.80 -21.39 12.83
CA CYS A 354 7.60 -21.30 11.61
C CYS A 354 6.71 -20.95 10.42
N ILE A 355 7.24 -20.16 9.50
CA ILE A 355 6.62 -19.90 8.19
C ILE A 355 7.47 -20.58 7.13
N ALA A 356 6.88 -21.44 6.31
CA ALA A 356 7.52 -21.89 5.07
C ALA A 356 6.95 -21.10 3.88
N TYR A 357 7.79 -20.86 2.89
CA TYR A 357 7.42 -20.12 1.69
C TYR A 357 8.32 -20.51 0.53
N LEU A 358 7.84 -20.23 -0.68
CA LEU A 358 8.64 -20.33 -1.89
C LEU A 358 9.23 -18.95 -2.21
N ASN A 359 10.47 -18.91 -2.67
CA ASN A 359 11.18 -17.68 -3.00
C ASN A 359 11.75 -17.78 -4.40
N ARG A 360 11.44 -16.80 -5.27
CA ARG A 360 11.95 -16.79 -6.65
C ARG A 360 13.27 -16.02 -6.72
N ARG A 361 14.34 -16.66 -7.19
CA ARG A 361 15.68 -16.05 -7.29
C ARG A 361 16.42 -16.52 -8.53
N ALA A 362 16.76 -15.59 -9.43
CA ALA A 362 17.62 -15.83 -10.60
C ALA A 362 17.22 -17.06 -11.46
N GLY A 363 15.92 -17.28 -11.66
CA GLY A 363 15.42 -18.42 -12.43
C GLY A 363 15.40 -19.76 -11.67
N LEU A 364 15.58 -19.73 -10.34
CA LEU A 364 15.40 -20.86 -9.43
C LEU A 364 14.26 -20.56 -8.44
N ILE A 365 13.74 -21.61 -7.82
CA ILE A 365 12.80 -21.51 -6.70
C ILE A 365 13.45 -22.11 -5.44
N GLU A 366 13.60 -21.32 -4.40
CA GLU A 366 14.07 -21.77 -3.08
C GLU A 366 12.84 -22.05 -2.19
N LEU A 367 12.75 -23.25 -1.61
CA LEU A 367 11.87 -23.49 -0.47
C LEU A 367 12.58 -23.03 0.79
N LYS A 368 12.02 -22.04 1.49
CA LYS A 368 12.62 -21.43 2.68
C LYS A 368 11.70 -21.58 3.88
N SER A 369 12.28 -21.51 5.07
CA SER A 369 11.56 -21.40 6.33
C SER A 369 12.13 -20.28 7.19
N ILE A 370 11.26 -19.52 7.87
CA ILE A 370 11.63 -18.55 8.90
C ILE A 370 11.11 -19.05 10.25
N HIS A 371 12.00 -19.17 11.23
CA HIS A 371 11.63 -19.37 12.62
C HIS A 371 11.33 -18.01 13.27
N LEU A 372 10.12 -17.83 13.81
CA LEU A 372 9.61 -16.49 14.12
C LEU A 372 10.15 -15.86 15.42
N GLN A 373 10.75 -16.66 16.31
CA GLN A 373 11.30 -16.14 17.57
C GLN A 373 12.67 -15.48 17.39
N ASP A 374 13.55 -16.08 16.60
CA ASP A 374 14.90 -15.60 16.33
C ASP A 374 15.06 -15.00 14.92
N MET A 375 14.01 -15.08 14.10
CA MET A 375 13.99 -14.65 12.70
C MET A 375 15.02 -15.36 11.82
N ASN A 376 15.52 -16.52 12.26
CA ASN A 376 16.47 -17.30 11.49
C ASN A 376 15.80 -17.90 10.27
N THR A 377 16.36 -17.57 9.09
CA THR A 377 15.87 -18.06 7.80
C THR A 377 16.76 -19.20 7.31
N ARG A 378 16.16 -20.31 6.89
CA ARG A 378 16.86 -21.48 6.32
C ARG A 378 16.35 -21.76 4.91
N ILE A 379 17.25 -22.15 4.02
CA ILE A 379 16.89 -22.74 2.72
C ILE A 379 16.74 -24.25 2.94
N LEU A 380 15.52 -24.77 2.76
CA LEU A 380 15.21 -26.19 2.90
C LEU A 380 15.55 -26.97 1.62
N HIS A 381 15.26 -26.39 0.46
CA HIS A 381 15.58 -26.99 -0.83
C HIS A 381 15.67 -25.94 -1.94
N VAL A 382 16.39 -26.24 -3.02
CA VAL A 382 16.47 -25.39 -4.23
C VAL A 382 16.02 -26.20 -5.43
N PHE A 383 15.05 -25.68 -6.16
CA PHE A 383 14.49 -26.29 -7.35
C PHE A 383 15.05 -25.58 -8.59
N ASN A 384 15.50 -26.38 -9.56
CA ASN A 384 15.96 -25.92 -10.87
C ASN A 384 14.81 -25.61 -11.84
N ASP A 385 13.59 -26.01 -11.49
CA ASP A 385 12.37 -25.78 -12.25
C ASP A 385 11.60 -24.58 -11.65
N ASN A 386 11.02 -23.76 -12.53
CA ASN A 386 10.26 -22.55 -12.20
C ASN A 386 8.74 -22.77 -12.15
N ASP A 387 8.27 -24.00 -12.37
CA ASP A 387 6.85 -24.35 -12.48
C ASP A 387 6.13 -24.49 -11.14
N LEU A 388 6.85 -24.46 -10.01
CA LEU A 388 6.23 -24.48 -8.69
C LEU A 388 5.43 -23.19 -8.46
N THR A 389 4.16 -23.38 -8.10
CA THR A 389 3.22 -22.27 -7.92
C THR A 389 2.60 -22.23 -6.54
N ARG A 390 2.52 -23.37 -5.83
CA ARG A 390 1.84 -23.46 -4.54
C ARG A 390 2.56 -24.36 -3.55
N LEU A 391 2.43 -23.97 -2.29
CA LEU A 391 2.83 -24.68 -1.09
C LEU A 391 1.58 -24.93 -0.23
N SER A 392 1.47 -26.10 0.37
CA SER A 392 0.45 -26.41 1.39
C SER A 392 1.03 -27.35 2.43
N ILE A 393 0.38 -27.47 3.59
CA ILE A 393 0.82 -28.38 4.63
C ILE A 393 -0.06 -29.64 4.69
N ALA A 394 0.55 -30.80 4.93
CA ALA A 394 -0.19 -32.02 5.20
C ALA A 394 -0.96 -31.91 6.54
N ARG A 395 -2.06 -32.67 6.70
CA ARG A 395 -2.90 -32.63 7.92
C ARG A 395 -2.11 -32.87 9.22
N ASN A 396 -1.09 -33.73 9.16
CA ASN A 396 -0.22 -34.03 10.31
C ASN A 396 0.84 -32.96 10.58
N ARG A 397 0.93 -31.91 9.74
CA ARG A 397 1.87 -30.80 9.81
C ARG A 397 3.36 -31.17 9.77
N THR A 398 3.70 -32.41 9.39
CA THR A 398 5.10 -32.86 9.27
C THR A 398 5.63 -32.79 7.83
N ARG A 399 4.77 -32.45 6.87
CA ARG A 399 5.10 -32.45 5.44
C ARG A 399 4.57 -31.23 4.72
N LEU A 400 5.39 -30.68 3.83
CA LEU A 400 5.03 -29.62 2.90
C LEU A 400 4.80 -30.20 1.51
N ASN A 401 3.63 -29.93 0.95
CA ASN A 401 3.26 -30.36 -0.40
C ASN A 401 3.53 -29.23 -1.38
N LEU A 402 4.39 -29.49 -2.36
CA LEU A 402 4.75 -28.55 -3.42
C LEU A 402 3.99 -28.90 -4.70
N SER A 403 3.32 -27.91 -5.30
CA SER A 403 2.47 -28.12 -6.47
C SER A 403 2.78 -27.15 -7.60
N THR A 404 2.67 -27.65 -8.83
CA THR A 404 2.61 -26.83 -10.06
C THR A 404 1.15 -26.57 -10.44
N ILE A 405 0.92 -25.86 -11.55
CA ILE A 405 -0.42 -25.72 -12.14
C ILE A 405 -1.06 -27.06 -12.53
N ASN A 406 -0.23 -28.09 -12.78
CA ASN A 406 -0.67 -29.41 -13.24
C ASN A 406 -0.88 -30.42 -12.09
N GLY A 407 -0.51 -30.05 -10.87
CA GLY A 407 -0.80 -30.83 -9.67
C GLY A 407 0.37 -30.95 -8.71
N LEU A 408 0.30 -31.95 -7.82
CA LEU A 408 1.35 -32.21 -6.84
C LEU A 408 2.65 -32.61 -7.55
N HIS A 409 3.73 -31.92 -7.21
CA HIS A 409 5.06 -32.14 -7.78
C HIS A 409 5.91 -33.03 -6.87
N SER A 410 5.99 -32.66 -5.59
CA SER A 410 6.86 -33.31 -4.60
C SER A 410 6.38 -32.99 -3.18
N THR A 411 6.86 -33.75 -2.21
CA THR A 411 6.59 -33.51 -0.79
C THR A 411 7.92 -33.36 -0.04
N TYR A 412 8.02 -32.37 0.84
CA TYR A 412 9.18 -32.17 1.70
C TYR A 412 8.84 -32.63 3.12
N ASP A 413 9.61 -33.57 3.66
CA ASP A 413 9.45 -34.03 5.04
C ASP A 413 10.25 -33.13 5.98
N LEU A 414 9.55 -32.43 6.88
CA LEU A 414 10.13 -31.47 7.80
C LEU A 414 10.98 -32.14 8.88
N ASN A 415 10.67 -33.38 9.26
CA ASN A 415 11.39 -34.12 10.29
C ASN A 415 12.65 -34.76 9.72
N ALA A 416 12.53 -35.40 8.56
CA ALA A 416 13.66 -36.02 7.87
C ALA A 416 14.54 -35.02 7.11
N ASN A 417 14.08 -33.76 7.00
CA ASN A 417 14.76 -32.66 6.30
C ASN A 417 15.20 -33.04 4.87
N ARG A 418 14.29 -33.67 4.11
CA ARG A 418 14.56 -34.14 2.75
C ARG A 418 13.34 -34.03 1.86
N LEU A 419 13.59 -33.88 0.56
CA LEU A 419 12.56 -34.01 -0.45
C LEU A 419 12.25 -35.50 -0.67
N GLU A 420 10.96 -35.84 -0.65
CA GLU A 420 10.46 -37.16 -1.00
C GLU A 420 9.79 -37.07 -2.38
N PRO A 421 10.21 -37.91 -3.36
CA PRO A 421 9.50 -37.99 -4.62
C PRO A 421 8.07 -38.48 -4.36
N LEU A 422 7.15 -38.14 -5.27
CA LEU A 422 5.80 -38.71 -5.24
C LEU A 422 5.90 -40.23 -5.02
N PRO A 423 5.16 -40.81 -4.08
CA PRO A 423 5.11 -42.27 -3.98
C PRO A 423 4.75 -42.80 -5.37
N GLN A 424 5.51 -43.78 -5.87
CA GLN A 424 5.16 -44.53 -7.09
C GLN A 424 3.85 -45.26 -6.82
N SER A 425 2.74 -44.56 -6.95
CA SER A 425 1.43 -45.18 -6.87
C SER A 425 1.22 -45.90 -8.19
N ARG A 426 1.08 -47.23 -8.12
CA ARG A 426 0.32 -48.00 -9.11
C ARG A 426 -0.86 -47.14 -9.54
N SER A 427 -0.96 -46.87 -10.83
CA SER A 427 -2.04 -46.08 -11.43
C SER A 427 -3.36 -46.34 -10.69
N PRO A 428 -3.94 -45.33 -10.02
CA PRO A 428 -5.32 -45.44 -9.61
C PRO A 428 -6.09 -45.60 -10.93
N LYS A 429 -6.84 -46.68 -11.08
CA LYS A 429 -7.81 -46.83 -12.19
C LYS A 429 -8.90 -45.74 -12.18
N ASN A 430 -8.86 -44.78 -11.25
CA ASN A 430 -9.77 -43.65 -11.21
C ASN A 430 -9.05 -42.37 -11.62
N LYS A 431 -9.48 -41.81 -12.76
CA LYS A 431 -9.18 -40.46 -13.25
C LYS A 431 -9.78 -39.34 -12.36
N ASP A 432 -10.15 -39.64 -11.11
CA ASP A 432 -11.05 -38.85 -10.26
C ASP A 432 -10.43 -38.40 -8.92
N GLN A 433 -9.12 -38.11 -8.89
CA GLN A 433 -8.51 -37.42 -7.73
C GLN A 433 -8.44 -35.91 -7.99
N LEU A 434 -9.41 -35.16 -7.45
CA LEU A 434 -9.28 -33.71 -7.29
C LEU A 434 -8.30 -33.40 -6.14
N LEU A 435 -7.39 -32.46 -6.36
CA LEU A 435 -6.48 -31.95 -5.33
C LEU A 435 -7.28 -31.16 -4.25
N PRO A 436 -6.93 -31.21 -2.96
CA PRO A 436 -7.59 -30.42 -1.93
C PRO A 436 -7.33 -28.90 -2.10
N GLY A 437 -8.31 -28.17 -2.65
CA GLY A 437 -8.16 -26.77 -3.10
C GLY A 437 -8.34 -26.58 -4.62
N SER A 438 -8.79 -27.61 -5.33
CA SER A 438 -9.18 -27.53 -6.74
C SER A 438 -10.42 -26.66 -6.92
N SER A 439 -10.42 -25.79 -7.93
CA SER A 439 -11.66 -25.28 -8.49
C SER A 439 -12.40 -26.44 -9.15
N LEU A 440 -13.50 -26.90 -8.57
CA LEU A 440 -14.45 -27.70 -9.32
C LEU A 440 -14.95 -26.84 -10.48
N LYS A 441 -14.51 -27.12 -11.72
CA LYS A 441 -15.32 -26.73 -12.88
C LYS A 441 -16.62 -27.51 -12.69
N ILE A 442 -17.67 -26.84 -12.22
CA ILE A 442 -19.01 -27.39 -12.12
C ILE A 442 -19.52 -27.57 -13.56
N ARG A 443 -19.00 -28.57 -14.26
CA ARG A 443 -19.84 -29.35 -15.15
C ARG A 443 -20.45 -30.41 -14.24
N SER A 444 -21.54 -30.00 -13.59
CA SER A 444 -22.56 -30.88 -13.01
C SER A 444 -22.06 -32.14 -12.28
N ILE A 445 -21.98 -32.08 -10.95
CA ILE A 445 -22.36 -33.25 -10.15
C ILE A 445 -23.64 -32.87 -9.39
N ILE A 446 -24.68 -32.55 -10.16
CA ILE A 446 -26.06 -32.64 -9.69
C ILE A 446 -26.48 -34.06 -10.07
N LYS A 447 -26.52 -34.95 -9.09
CA LYS A 447 -27.08 -36.29 -9.25
C LYS A 447 -28.31 -36.35 -8.36
N ASP A 448 -29.46 -36.70 -8.93
CA ASP A 448 -30.73 -36.83 -8.20
C ASP A 448 -31.18 -35.57 -7.43
N GLY A 449 -30.80 -34.37 -7.91
CA GLY A 449 -31.12 -33.09 -7.26
C GLY A 449 -30.23 -32.71 -6.06
N ARG A 450 -29.14 -33.44 -5.84
CA ARG A 450 -28.16 -33.20 -4.77
C ARG A 450 -26.80 -32.79 -5.35
N LEU A 451 -26.17 -31.76 -4.78
CA LEU A 451 -24.75 -31.44 -5.04
C LEU A 451 -23.91 -32.41 -4.22
N HIS A 452 -23.05 -33.15 -4.89
CA HIS A 452 -22.05 -33.98 -4.24
C HIS A 452 -20.70 -33.25 -4.20
N PHE A 453 -20.22 -32.98 -2.99
CA PHE A 453 -18.87 -32.50 -2.76
C PHE A 453 -18.02 -33.68 -2.25
N SER A 454 -16.96 -34.03 -2.97
CA SER A 454 -15.98 -35.04 -2.56
C SER A 454 -14.60 -34.39 -2.48
N PRO A 455 -14.08 -34.12 -1.27
CA PRO A 455 -12.72 -33.62 -1.09
C PRO A 455 -11.65 -34.73 -1.19
N ASP A 456 -12.04 -35.99 -1.01
CA ASP A 456 -11.12 -37.12 -0.77
C ASP A 456 -11.76 -38.52 -0.99
N ASN A 457 -12.78 -38.66 -1.85
CA ASN A 457 -13.46 -39.92 -2.22
C ASN A 457 -13.98 -40.79 -1.06
N SER A 458 -14.04 -40.26 0.17
CA SER A 458 -14.48 -40.99 1.36
C SER A 458 -15.64 -40.33 2.11
N THR A 459 -16.04 -39.11 1.74
CA THR A 459 -17.20 -38.43 2.34
C THR A 459 -17.95 -37.62 1.29
N SER A 460 -19.16 -38.05 0.93
CA SER A 460 -20.09 -37.28 0.11
C SER A 460 -20.98 -36.44 1.01
N ILE A 461 -20.87 -35.10 0.94
CA ILE A 461 -21.89 -34.23 1.53
C ILE A 461 -23.04 -34.16 0.53
N THR A 462 -24.20 -34.68 0.90
CA THR A 462 -25.44 -34.59 0.14
C THR A 462 -26.37 -33.58 0.79
N ALA A 463 -26.53 -32.41 0.15
CA ALA A 463 -27.60 -31.46 0.48
C ALA A 463 -28.66 -31.52 -0.63
N ASP A 464 -29.94 -31.41 -0.28
CA ASP A 464 -31.00 -31.21 -1.29
C ASP A 464 -30.78 -29.82 -1.92
N THR A 465 -30.46 -29.79 -3.20
CA THR A 465 -29.94 -28.59 -3.87
C THR A 465 -30.90 -28.01 -4.89
N LYS A 466 -32.15 -28.49 -4.94
CA LYS A 466 -33.17 -27.92 -5.81
C LYS A 466 -33.34 -26.41 -5.60
N ASP A 467 -33.29 -25.94 -4.35
CA ASP A 467 -33.38 -24.51 -4.04
C ASP A 467 -32.08 -23.74 -4.36
N LEU A 468 -30.91 -24.36 -4.17
CA LEU A 468 -29.63 -23.74 -4.57
C LEU A 468 -29.54 -23.59 -6.09
N ILE A 469 -29.94 -24.62 -6.83
CA ILE A 469 -30.02 -24.61 -8.30
C ILE A 469 -30.98 -23.50 -8.75
N ARG A 470 -32.16 -23.36 -8.12
CA ARG A 470 -33.11 -22.26 -8.37
C ARG A 470 -32.48 -20.88 -8.12
N GLN A 471 -31.75 -20.70 -7.01
CA GLN A 471 -31.16 -19.42 -6.62
C GLN A 471 -29.98 -18.98 -7.51
N PHE A 472 -29.36 -19.91 -8.25
CA PHE A 472 -28.25 -19.65 -9.17
C PHE A 472 -28.60 -19.89 -10.65
N GLN A 473 -29.88 -19.98 -11.03
CA GLN A 473 -30.29 -20.27 -12.43
C GLN A 473 -29.64 -19.32 -13.46
N ASP A 474 -29.48 -18.04 -13.11
CA ASP A 474 -28.91 -17.01 -13.99
C ASP A 474 -27.43 -16.70 -13.69
N LYS A 475 -26.77 -17.54 -12.87
CA LYS A 475 -25.40 -17.30 -12.38
C LYS A 475 -24.50 -18.49 -12.65
N HIS A 476 -23.28 -18.21 -13.10
CA HIS A 476 -22.27 -19.24 -13.26
C HIS A 476 -21.43 -19.36 -11.99
N ILE A 477 -21.54 -20.47 -11.28
CA ILE A 477 -20.66 -20.75 -10.14
C ILE A 477 -19.25 -21.00 -10.67
N THR A 478 -18.30 -20.18 -10.23
CA THR A 478 -16.90 -20.21 -10.68
C THR A 478 -16.01 -21.01 -9.74
N ARG A 479 -16.34 -21.05 -8.44
CA ARG A 479 -15.57 -21.76 -7.40
C ARG A 479 -16.42 -22.02 -6.16
N CYS A 480 -16.14 -23.11 -5.45
CA CYS A 480 -16.64 -23.34 -4.10
C CYS A 480 -15.49 -23.73 -3.17
N LEU A 481 -15.55 -23.32 -1.90
CA LEU A 481 -14.61 -23.69 -0.85
C LEU A 481 -15.39 -24.20 0.36
N LEU A 482 -15.09 -25.40 0.83
CA LEU A 482 -15.73 -26.01 1.99
C LEU A 482 -14.95 -25.65 3.26
N SER A 483 -15.64 -25.40 4.36
CA SER A 483 -15.02 -25.28 5.68
C SER A 483 -14.38 -26.61 6.10
N PRO A 484 -13.31 -26.60 6.92
CA PRO A 484 -12.67 -27.83 7.40
C PRO A 484 -13.62 -28.86 8.01
N ASP A 485 -14.67 -28.42 8.70
CA ASP A 485 -15.69 -29.27 9.33
C ASP A 485 -16.87 -29.65 8.40
N GLY A 486 -16.90 -29.13 7.18
CA GLY A 486 -17.99 -29.35 6.21
C GLY A 486 -19.31 -28.61 6.52
N SER A 487 -19.39 -27.82 7.60
CA SER A 487 -20.62 -27.14 8.00
C SER A 487 -20.99 -25.95 7.11
N TYR A 488 -20.01 -25.32 6.46
CA TYR A 488 -20.20 -24.12 5.66
C TYR A 488 -19.47 -24.22 4.32
N MET A 489 -19.97 -23.50 3.32
CA MET A 489 -19.35 -23.43 2.01
C MET A 489 -19.38 -22.00 1.48
N LEU A 490 -18.21 -21.49 1.08
CA LEU A 490 -18.10 -20.26 0.29
C LEU A 490 -18.35 -20.59 -1.18
N ILE A 491 -19.22 -19.85 -1.83
CA ILE A 491 -19.57 -20.00 -3.24
C ILE A 491 -19.25 -18.69 -3.95
N PHE A 492 -18.48 -18.77 -5.03
CA PHE A 492 -18.21 -17.64 -5.91
C PHE A 492 -19.00 -17.84 -7.19
N ALA A 493 -19.77 -16.83 -7.59
CA ALA A 493 -20.61 -16.92 -8.77
C ALA A 493 -20.57 -15.62 -9.58
N SER A 494 -20.44 -15.74 -10.89
CA SER A 494 -20.42 -14.60 -11.81
C SER A 494 -21.77 -14.38 -12.47
N THR A 495 -22.21 -13.13 -12.54
CA THR A 495 -23.35 -12.70 -13.36
C THR A 495 -22.87 -12.28 -14.75
N SER A 496 -23.50 -12.83 -15.79
CA SER A 496 -23.31 -12.36 -17.17
C SER A 496 -24.21 -11.15 -17.42
N PRO A 497 -23.79 -10.11 -18.16
CA PRO A 497 -22.48 -9.91 -18.80
C PRO A 497 -21.46 -9.15 -17.92
N ALA A 498 -21.86 -8.74 -16.70
CA ALA A 498 -21.14 -7.77 -15.87
C ALA A 498 -19.78 -8.27 -15.32
N ARG A 499 -19.47 -9.57 -15.38
CA ARG A 499 -18.24 -10.19 -14.82
C ARG A 499 -18.01 -9.89 -13.32
N GLU A 500 -19.02 -9.41 -12.60
CA GLU A 500 -18.96 -9.29 -11.15
C GLU A 500 -19.01 -10.69 -10.54
N ASN A 501 -18.02 -11.02 -9.72
CA ASN A 501 -17.92 -12.31 -9.06
C ASN A 501 -18.39 -12.15 -7.62
N ASP A 502 -19.65 -12.50 -7.37
CA ASP A 502 -20.28 -12.42 -6.06
C ASP A 502 -19.82 -13.57 -5.17
N ALA A 503 -19.60 -13.30 -3.88
CA ALA A 503 -19.39 -14.32 -2.87
C ALA A 503 -20.64 -14.55 -2.04
N TYR A 504 -20.93 -15.83 -1.78
CA TYR A 504 -22.01 -16.30 -0.95
C TYR A 504 -21.47 -17.25 0.11
N ILE A 505 -22.12 -17.28 1.27
CA ILE A 505 -21.92 -18.31 2.28
C ILE A 505 -23.17 -19.21 2.32
N PHE A 506 -22.95 -20.51 2.25
CA PHE A 506 -23.98 -21.53 2.35
C PHE A 506 -23.80 -22.34 3.63
N ASN A 507 -24.88 -22.50 4.39
CA ASN A 507 -24.91 -23.34 5.58
C ASN A 507 -25.40 -24.75 5.21
N ALA A 508 -24.52 -25.74 5.29
CA ALA A 508 -24.82 -27.11 4.87
C ALA A 508 -25.88 -27.80 5.75
N LYS A 509 -26.08 -27.33 7.00
CA LYS A 509 -27.07 -27.90 7.93
C LYS A 509 -28.46 -27.32 7.72
N THR A 510 -28.57 -26.01 7.45
CA THR A 510 -29.87 -25.33 7.34
C THR A 510 -30.32 -25.12 5.90
N GLY A 511 -29.44 -25.27 4.91
CA GLY A 511 -29.71 -24.94 3.52
C GLY A 511 -29.74 -23.43 3.24
N GLN A 512 -29.43 -22.59 4.23
CA GLN A 512 -29.46 -21.13 4.07
C GLN A 512 -28.30 -20.65 3.20
N LEU A 513 -28.59 -19.75 2.26
CA LEU A 513 -27.62 -19.06 1.42
C LEU A 513 -27.69 -17.55 1.68
N LEU A 514 -26.52 -16.91 1.85
CA LEU A 514 -26.41 -15.47 2.05
C LEU A 514 -25.35 -14.88 1.11
N LYS A 515 -25.70 -13.86 0.33
CA LYS A 515 -24.71 -13.04 -0.41
C LYS A 515 -23.95 -12.19 0.60
N ILE A 516 -22.63 -12.29 0.61
CA ILE A 516 -21.76 -11.61 1.59
C ILE A 516 -20.93 -10.48 0.97
N ALA A 517 -20.58 -10.57 -0.31
CA ALA A 517 -19.79 -9.55 -0.99
C ALA A 517 -19.92 -9.65 -2.53
N GLY A 518 -19.49 -8.59 -3.21
CA GLY A 518 -19.29 -8.55 -4.66
C GLY A 518 -17.80 -8.39 -5.01
N ASN A 519 -17.45 -8.70 -6.26
CA ASN A 519 -16.07 -8.62 -6.78
C ASN A 519 -15.04 -9.41 -5.97
N SER A 520 -15.45 -10.55 -5.40
CA SER A 520 -14.61 -11.44 -4.62
C SER A 520 -13.82 -12.39 -5.53
N ILE A 521 -12.54 -12.56 -5.21
CA ILE A 521 -11.58 -13.32 -6.01
C ILE A 521 -11.19 -14.63 -5.34
N ASP A 522 -11.12 -14.66 -4.01
CA ASP A 522 -10.79 -15.87 -3.26
C ASP A 522 -11.24 -15.78 -1.80
N GLY A 523 -11.12 -16.88 -1.08
CA GLY A 523 -11.34 -16.92 0.36
C GLY A 523 -10.64 -18.08 1.03
N LEU A 524 -10.58 -18.06 2.36
CA LEU A 524 -10.01 -19.16 3.14
C LEU A 524 -10.65 -19.23 4.52
N PHE A 525 -11.15 -20.41 4.90
CA PHE A 525 -11.61 -20.66 6.25
C PHE A 525 -10.45 -20.77 7.25
N SER A 526 -10.70 -20.31 8.48
CA SER A 526 -9.85 -20.65 9.62
C SER A 526 -9.89 -22.16 9.88
N THR A 527 -8.84 -22.69 10.52
CA THR A 527 -8.71 -24.14 10.76
C THR A 527 -9.84 -24.70 11.62
N ASP A 528 -10.42 -23.87 12.50
CA ASP A 528 -11.56 -24.19 13.36
C ASP A 528 -12.94 -23.99 12.70
N SER A 529 -12.99 -23.60 11.41
CA SER A 529 -14.22 -23.32 10.64
C SER A 529 -15.10 -22.18 11.21
N ARG A 530 -14.62 -21.38 12.17
CA ARG A 530 -15.43 -20.32 12.80
C ARG A 530 -15.42 -18.99 12.06
N LYS A 531 -14.42 -18.76 11.21
CA LYS A 531 -14.22 -17.52 10.45
C LYS A 531 -13.66 -17.83 9.06
N PHE A 532 -13.66 -16.85 8.19
CA PHE A 532 -12.93 -16.91 6.94
C PHE A 532 -12.38 -15.55 6.54
N LEU A 533 -11.27 -15.56 5.82
CA LEU A 533 -10.79 -14.41 5.06
C LEU A 533 -11.47 -14.43 3.69
N LEU A 534 -11.87 -13.25 3.23
CA LEU A 534 -12.36 -13.03 1.88
C LEU A 534 -11.44 -12.01 1.21
N ILE A 535 -11.01 -12.33 0.00
CA ILE A 535 -10.27 -11.40 -0.84
C ILE A 535 -11.20 -10.87 -1.92
N SER A 536 -11.30 -9.55 -2.00
CA SER A 536 -12.12 -8.85 -2.99
C SER A 536 -11.36 -7.73 -3.68
N ARG A 537 -11.86 -7.29 -4.83
CA ARG A 537 -11.34 -6.15 -5.59
C ARG A 537 -12.12 -4.88 -5.27
N LYS A 538 -11.44 -3.81 -4.87
CA LYS A 538 -12.01 -2.46 -4.77
C LYS A 538 -11.55 -1.64 -5.97
N TYR A 539 -12.45 -1.40 -6.91
CA TYR A 539 -12.16 -0.69 -8.15
C TYR A 539 -12.13 0.83 -7.98
N PHE A 540 -11.28 1.49 -8.76
CA PHE A 540 -11.18 2.96 -8.82
C PHE A 540 -11.14 3.44 -10.29
N GLY A 541 -11.96 4.45 -10.58
CA GLY A 541 -12.11 5.04 -11.93
C GLY A 541 -13.08 4.28 -12.84
N ALA A 542 -13.75 5.02 -13.74
CA ALA A 542 -14.84 4.49 -14.57
C ALA A 542 -14.41 3.81 -15.89
N TYR A 543 -13.25 4.18 -16.47
CA TYR A 543 -12.88 3.79 -17.84
C TYR A 543 -11.70 2.79 -17.94
N TYR A 544 -10.80 2.77 -16.95
CA TYR A 544 -9.68 1.83 -16.88
C TYR A 544 -9.57 1.25 -15.47
N PRO A 545 -10.59 0.52 -14.98
CA PRO A 545 -10.71 0.18 -13.58
C PRO A 545 -9.50 -0.67 -13.15
N TRP A 546 -8.59 -0.05 -12.41
CA TRP A 546 -7.63 -0.79 -11.59
C TRP A 546 -8.30 -1.01 -10.24
N PHE A 547 -7.77 -1.97 -9.52
CA PHE A 547 -8.33 -2.35 -8.23
C PHE A 547 -7.24 -2.46 -7.19
N TYR A 548 -7.65 -2.21 -5.96
CA TYR A 548 -6.97 -2.69 -4.78
C TYR A 548 -7.48 -4.06 -4.40
N THR A 549 -6.58 -4.89 -3.90
CA THR A 549 -6.91 -6.11 -3.18
C THR A 549 -7.29 -5.76 -1.75
N LYS A 550 -8.52 -6.11 -1.38
CA LYS A 550 -9.06 -5.93 -0.03
C LYS A 550 -9.13 -7.31 0.63
N ILE A 551 -8.54 -7.44 1.82
CA ILE A 551 -8.66 -8.63 2.66
C ILE A 551 -9.62 -8.30 3.81
N GLU A 552 -10.68 -9.07 3.91
CA GLU A 552 -11.76 -8.89 4.88
C GLU A 552 -11.94 -10.15 5.72
N LEU A 553 -12.25 -9.96 7.00
CA LEU A 553 -12.54 -11.04 7.92
C LEU A 553 -14.05 -11.13 8.15
N PHE A 554 -14.58 -12.34 8.03
CA PHE A 554 -15.98 -12.65 8.28
C PHE A 554 -16.11 -13.77 9.32
N SER A 555 -17.24 -13.80 10.03
CA SER A 555 -17.66 -15.00 10.76
C SER A 555 -18.09 -16.08 9.76
N CYS A 556 -18.07 -17.36 10.16
CA CYS A 556 -18.57 -18.45 9.31
C CYS A 556 -20.05 -18.33 8.92
N ARG A 557 -20.81 -17.47 9.60
CA ARG A 557 -22.21 -17.13 9.28
C ARG A 557 -22.34 -16.01 8.24
N GLY A 558 -21.24 -15.43 7.78
CA GLY A 558 -21.24 -14.34 6.79
C GLY A 558 -21.31 -12.93 7.36
N ASN A 559 -21.16 -12.74 8.67
CA ASN A 559 -21.13 -11.39 9.25
C ASN A 559 -19.74 -10.78 9.03
N PHE A 560 -19.69 -9.58 8.45
CA PHE A 560 -18.47 -8.80 8.36
C PHE A 560 -17.94 -8.46 9.76
N LEU A 561 -16.66 -8.73 10.01
CA LEU A 561 -16.01 -8.43 11.29
C LEU A 561 -15.06 -7.25 11.16
N SER A 562 -14.20 -7.25 10.15
CA SER A 562 -13.17 -6.23 9.96
C SER A 562 -12.60 -6.22 8.54
N GLN A 563 -12.17 -5.05 8.08
CA GLN A 563 -11.24 -4.94 6.95
C GLN A 563 -9.83 -5.08 7.51
N GLU A 564 -9.15 -6.17 7.17
CA GLU A 564 -7.82 -6.48 7.69
C GLU A 564 -6.72 -5.78 6.89
N MET A 565 -6.93 -5.59 5.59
CA MET A 565 -5.95 -4.97 4.71
C MET A 565 -6.59 -4.38 3.45
N LEU A 566 -6.04 -3.26 2.98
CA LEU A 566 -6.21 -2.79 1.62
C LEU A 566 -4.81 -2.63 1.04
N SER A 567 -4.50 -3.32 -0.04
CA SER A 567 -3.19 -3.24 -0.68
C SER A 567 -3.35 -3.39 -2.19
N ARG A 568 -2.38 -2.93 -2.98
CA ARG A 568 -2.52 -3.06 -4.43
C ARG A 568 -2.60 -4.52 -4.87
N SER A 569 -1.76 -5.37 -4.28
CA SER A 569 -1.77 -6.80 -4.52
C SER A 569 -1.32 -7.55 -3.27
N ALA A 570 -2.15 -8.48 -2.83
CA ALA A 570 -1.86 -9.40 -1.74
C ALA A 570 -2.33 -10.81 -2.09
N GLU A 571 -1.55 -11.78 -1.64
CA GLU A 571 -1.75 -13.20 -1.83
C GLU A 571 -1.85 -13.85 -0.45
N ILE A 572 -3.01 -14.44 -0.15
CA ILE A 572 -3.13 -15.42 0.93
C ILE A 572 -3.06 -16.81 0.32
N ASN A 573 -2.59 -17.76 1.11
CA ASN A 573 -2.45 -19.14 0.69
C ASN A 573 -3.19 -20.08 1.64
N LYS A 574 -3.40 -21.32 1.22
CA LYS A 574 -3.89 -22.37 2.10
C LYS A 574 -2.97 -22.49 3.32
N ASP A 575 -3.56 -22.74 4.49
CA ASP A 575 -2.82 -22.88 5.75
C ASP A 575 -2.10 -21.59 6.19
N CYS A 576 -2.64 -20.42 5.83
CA CYS A 576 -2.08 -19.13 6.23
C CYS A 576 -2.34 -18.75 7.69
N PHE A 577 -3.34 -19.35 8.34
CA PHE A 577 -3.63 -19.09 9.75
C PHE A 577 -2.64 -19.82 10.65
N ASN A 578 -2.28 -19.18 11.76
CA ASN A 578 -1.59 -19.85 12.85
C ASN A 578 -2.50 -20.82 13.60
N SER A 579 -1.93 -21.65 14.46
CA SER A 579 -2.63 -22.73 15.16
C SER A 579 -3.81 -22.28 16.03
N ASP A 580 -3.75 -21.07 16.59
CA ASP A 580 -4.84 -20.49 17.40
C ASP A 580 -5.81 -19.62 16.60
N ASN A 581 -5.61 -19.47 15.28
CA ASN A 581 -6.39 -18.63 14.37
C ASN A 581 -6.50 -17.16 14.80
N THR A 582 -5.49 -16.61 15.47
CA THR A 582 -5.42 -15.18 15.86
C THR A 582 -4.62 -14.33 14.87
N SER A 583 -3.85 -14.95 13.98
CA SER A 583 -3.04 -14.27 12.98
C SER A 583 -3.03 -15.03 11.65
N PHE A 584 -2.76 -14.32 10.56
CA PHE A 584 -2.52 -14.94 9.26
C PHE A 584 -1.28 -14.39 8.58
N VAL A 585 -0.59 -15.23 7.82
CA VAL A 585 0.54 -14.86 6.96
C VAL A 585 0.05 -14.59 5.54
N PHE A 586 0.62 -13.60 4.87
CA PHE A 586 0.32 -13.32 3.47
C PHE A 586 1.55 -12.74 2.77
N ALA A 587 1.58 -12.84 1.44
CA ALA A 587 2.58 -12.17 0.64
C ALA A 587 1.96 -10.91 0.02
N MET A 588 2.59 -9.76 0.19
CA MET A 588 2.22 -8.54 -0.52
C MET A 588 3.22 -8.33 -1.65
N SER A 589 2.75 -7.90 -2.81
CA SER A 589 3.60 -7.54 -3.94
C SER A 589 3.39 -6.09 -4.29
N ASP A 590 4.43 -5.39 -4.69
CA ASP A 590 4.29 -4.10 -5.36
C ASP A 590 3.89 -4.39 -6.80
N PRO A 591 2.60 -4.26 -7.18
CA PRO A 591 2.21 -4.68 -8.50
C PRO A 591 2.84 -3.76 -9.53
N HIS A 592 3.31 -4.39 -10.60
CA HIS A 592 3.51 -3.70 -11.86
C HIS A 592 2.18 -3.15 -12.36
N THR A 593 2.24 -2.01 -13.03
CA THR A 593 1.13 -1.40 -13.75
C THR A 593 0.53 -2.35 -14.81
N PHE A 594 -0.47 -1.90 -15.58
CA PHE A 594 -1.15 -2.63 -16.66
C PHE A 594 -0.26 -3.26 -17.77
N TYR A 595 1.08 -3.23 -17.67
CA TYR A 595 2.03 -3.68 -18.69
C TYR A 595 2.94 -4.82 -18.18
N PRO A 596 3.42 -5.71 -19.07
CA PRO A 596 4.29 -6.81 -18.71
C PRO A 596 5.70 -6.30 -18.33
N LEU A 597 6.04 -6.35 -17.05
CA LEU A 597 7.39 -6.11 -16.52
C LEU A 597 7.87 -7.33 -15.70
N PRO A 598 9.19 -7.62 -15.64
CA PRO A 598 9.77 -8.79 -14.96
C PRO A 598 9.59 -8.78 -13.43
N ASP A 599 9.67 -9.96 -12.79
CA ASP A 599 9.49 -10.28 -11.35
C ASP A 599 9.49 -9.10 -10.34
N SER A 600 8.32 -8.73 -9.81
CA SER A 600 8.13 -7.72 -8.75
C SER A 600 8.76 -8.11 -7.40
N PRO A 601 9.18 -7.13 -6.58
CA PRO A 601 9.45 -7.40 -5.17
C PRO A 601 8.18 -7.87 -4.46
N ARG A 602 8.34 -8.83 -3.56
CA ARG A 602 7.27 -9.34 -2.69
C ARG A 602 7.76 -9.37 -1.27
N TYR A 603 6.86 -9.34 -0.30
CA TYR A 603 7.21 -9.37 1.11
C TYR A 603 6.24 -10.24 1.88
N LEU A 604 6.76 -10.98 2.84
CA LEU A 604 5.93 -11.71 3.78
C LEU A 604 5.50 -10.78 4.90
N TYR A 605 4.21 -10.85 5.20
CA TYR A 605 3.61 -10.16 6.31
C TYR A 605 2.83 -11.13 7.20
N ILE A 606 2.82 -10.85 8.50
CA ILE A 606 1.86 -11.41 9.45
C ILE A 606 0.91 -10.30 9.86
N LYS A 607 -0.40 -10.56 9.76
CA LYS A 607 -1.45 -9.69 10.29
C LYS A 607 -2.10 -10.35 11.49
N LYS A 608 -2.06 -9.65 12.64
CA LYS A 608 -2.83 -10.05 13.83
C LYS A 608 -4.28 -9.61 13.65
N LEU A 609 -5.22 -10.54 13.78
CA LEU A 609 -6.65 -10.28 13.65
C LEU A 609 -7.13 -9.34 14.76
N ASN A 610 -8.15 -8.54 14.47
CA ASN A 610 -8.73 -7.57 15.41
C ASN A 610 -7.72 -6.56 16.00
N SER A 611 -6.54 -6.43 15.40
CA SER A 611 -5.48 -5.50 15.77
C SER A 611 -5.13 -4.61 14.59
N SER A 612 -4.46 -3.49 14.83
CA SER A 612 -3.81 -2.69 13.77
C SER A 612 -2.37 -3.15 13.51
N LEU A 613 -1.85 -4.09 14.30
CA LEU A 613 -0.47 -4.56 14.17
C LEU A 613 -0.28 -5.39 12.88
N LEU A 614 0.67 -4.97 12.06
CA LEU A 614 1.13 -5.60 10.84
C LEU A 614 2.65 -5.80 10.94
N LEU A 615 3.15 -6.99 10.59
CA LEU A 615 4.54 -7.37 10.77
C LEU A 615 5.14 -7.80 9.45
N GLN A 616 6.11 -7.06 8.94
CA GLN A 616 6.88 -7.43 7.76
C GLN A 616 8.03 -8.33 8.15
N LEU A 617 8.13 -9.52 7.57
CA LEU A 617 9.18 -10.49 7.91
C LEU A 617 10.40 -10.41 6.99
N THR A 618 10.20 -10.06 5.72
CA THR A 618 11.26 -10.05 4.68
C THR A 618 11.46 -8.64 4.12
N SER A 619 12.66 -8.36 3.59
CA SER A 619 13.01 -7.03 3.03
C SER A 619 13.65 -7.05 1.63
N ASP A 620 14.17 -8.20 1.16
CA ASP A 620 14.78 -8.35 -0.18
C ASP A 620 14.47 -9.69 -0.89
N ASP A 621 13.56 -10.51 -0.33
CA ASP A 621 13.13 -11.76 -0.96
C ASP A 621 12.05 -11.50 -2.02
N LYS A 622 11.72 -12.52 -2.84
CA LYS A 622 10.49 -12.57 -3.67
C LYS A 622 9.62 -13.75 -3.21
N PRO A 623 9.13 -13.70 -1.96
CA PRO A 623 8.34 -14.77 -1.38
C PRO A 623 6.96 -14.87 -2.04
N PHE A 624 6.46 -16.09 -2.16
CA PHE A 624 5.10 -16.40 -2.58
C PHE A 624 4.63 -17.70 -1.90
N SER A 625 3.32 -17.91 -1.89
CA SER A 625 2.67 -19.06 -1.29
C SER A 625 3.12 -19.37 0.16
N PRO A 626 3.12 -18.40 1.09
CA PRO A 626 3.52 -18.68 2.48
C PRO A 626 2.52 -19.61 3.18
N VAL A 627 3.02 -20.48 4.06
CA VAL A 627 2.20 -21.35 4.91
C VAL A 627 2.72 -21.30 6.34
N TRP A 628 1.80 -21.41 7.30
CA TRP A 628 2.16 -21.60 8.70
C TRP A 628 2.47 -23.07 8.95
N ILE A 629 3.60 -23.37 9.60
CA ILE A 629 4.03 -24.73 9.99
C ILE A 629 3.68 -25.01 11.45
#